data_AF-A0A7V9Z870-F1
#
_entry.id   AF-A0A7V9Z870-F1
#
_cell.length_a   1.000
_cell.length_b   1.000
_cell.length_c   1.000
_cell.angle_alpha   90.00
_cell.angle_beta   90.00
_cell.angle_gamma   90.00
#
_symmetry.space_group_name_H-M   'P 1'
#
loop_
_entity.id
_entity.type
_entity.pdbx_description
1 polymer ?
#
loop_
_entity_poly.entity_id
_entity_poly.type
_entity_poly.pdbx_seq_one_letter_code
_entity_poly.pdbx_strand_id
1 'polypeptide(L)' 'MSLPNKRAEIGYEIHPDYWRQGFTSEAVKEVLRYSFEELGLYRIGAVTYPENIASSSLLN' A
#
# COMPACT_ATOMS: atom_id res chain seq x y z
N MET A 1 4.19 2.92 31.15
CA MET A 1 3.16 3.59 30.32
C MET A 1 3.40 3.17 28.88
N SER A 2 2.58 2.29 28.32
CA SER A 2 2.68 1.89 26.91
C SER A 2 2.24 3.08 26.06
N LEU A 3 3.14 3.62 25.22
CA LEU A 3 2.77 4.64 24.24
C LEU A 3 1.62 4.10 23.38
N PRO A 4 0.60 4.90 23.02
CA PRO A 4 -0.39 4.47 22.05
C PRO A 4 0.38 4.09 20.80
N ASN A 5 0.34 2.82 20.41
CA ASN A 5 1.03 2.32 19.24
C ASN A 5 0.53 3.12 18.02
N LYS A 6 1.26 4.18 17.63
CA LYS A 6 1.00 5.00 16.45
C LYS A 6 1.36 4.22 15.18
N ARG A 7 0.69 3.08 15.03
CA ARG A 7 0.85 2.11 13.96
C ARG A 7 -0.44 2.12 13.17
N ALA A 8 -0.32 2.22 11.86
CA ALA A 8 -1.42 2.08 10.92
C ALA A 8 -1.06 1.05 9.85
N GLU A 9 -2.09 0.55 9.18
CA GLU A 9 -1.94 -0.33 8.02
C GLU A 9 -2.66 0.30 6.84
N ILE A 10 -2.03 0.22 5.66
CA ILE A 10 -2.62 0.65 4.40
C ILE A 10 -2.76 -0.54 3.46
N GLY A 11 -3.99 -0.77 3.03
CA GLY A 11 -4.32 -1.65 1.91
C GLY A 11 -4.84 -0.81 0.75
N TYR A 12 -4.51 -1.22 -0.47
CA TYR A 12 -5.03 -0.60 -1.67
C TYR A 12 -5.47 -1.68 -2.65
N GLU A 13 -6.52 -1.39 -3.39
CA GLU A 13 -7.02 -2.22 -4.47
C GLU A 13 -7.31 -1.30 -5.64
N ILE A 14 -6.85 -1.68 -6.82
CA ILE A 14 -7.12 -0.95 -8.06
C ILE A 14 -7.44 -1.98 -9.14
N HIS A 15 -8.33 -1.61 -10.06
CA HIS A 15 -8.72 -2.47 -11.15
C HIS A 15 -7.49 -2.92 -11.98
N PRO A 16 -7.38 -4.22 -12.37
CA PRO A 16 -6.20 -4.79 -13.02
C PRO A 16 -5.71 -4.05 -14.25
N ASP A 17 -6.62 -3.47 -15.04
CA ASP A 17 -6.29 -2.68 -16.23
C ASP A 17 -5.38 -1.49 -15.92
N TYR A 18 -5.42 -0.98 -14.69
CA TYR A 18 -4.64 0.18 -14.24
C TYR A 18 -3.39 -0.22 -13.45
N TRP A 19 -3.06 -1.52 -13.39
CA TRP A 19 -1.83 -1.99 -12.77
C TRP A 19 -0.61 -1.53 -13.55
N ARG A 20 0.50 -1.34 -12.82
CA ARG A 20 1.80 -0.92 -13.38
C ARG A 20 1.78 0.42 -14.13
N GLN A 21 0.68 1.18 -14.06
CA GLN A 21 0.56 2.52 -14.62
C GLN A 21 1.00 3.63 -13.64
N GLY A 22 1.34 3.27 -12.39
CA GLY A 22 1.85 4.21 -11.38
C GLY A 22 0.80 4.88 -10.50
N PHE A 23 -0.49 4.77 -10.82
CA PHE A 23 -1.60 5.35 -10.03
C PHE A 23 -1.59 4.92 -8.57
N THR A 24 -1.39 3.62 -8.33
CA THR A 24 -1.29 3.07 -6.99
C THR A 24 -0.12 3.68 -6.21
N SER A 25 1.03 3.84 -6.86
CA SER A 25 2.23 4.40 -6.24
C SER A 25 2.03 5.88 -5.89
N GLU A 26 1.37 6.65 -6.76
CA GLU A 26 1.05 8.05 -6.51
C GLU A 26 0.10 8.21 -5.33
N ALA A 27 -1.01 7.47 -5.34
CA ALA A 27 -2.01 7.51 -4.27
C ALA A 27 -1.40 7.09 -2.92
N VAL A 28 -0.63 5.99 -2.89
CA VAL A 28 0.02 5.51 -1.67
C VAL A 28 1.03 6.52 -1.15
N LYS A 29 1.80 7.17 -2.03
CA LYS A 29 2.79 8.19 -1.62
C LYS A 29 2.12 9.36 -0.91
N GLU A 30 0.98 9.82 -1.39
CA GLU A 30 0.25 10.93 -0.76
C GLU A 30 -0.37 10.51 0.58
N VAL A 31 -0.91 9.30 0.66
CA VAL A 31 -1.43 8.76 1.93
C VAL A 31 -0.32 8.60 2.96
N LEU A 32 0.87 8.14 2.55
CA LEU A 32 2.05 8.06 3.42
C LEU A 32 2.48 9.45 3.90
N ARG A 33 2.56 10.44 3.00
CA ARG A 33 2.89 11.82 3.35
C ARG A 33 1.95 12.34 4.43
N TYR A 34 0.64 12.26 4.20
CA TYR A 34 -0.37 12.68 5.17
C TYR A 34 -0.23 11.94 6.51
N SER A 35 0.01 10.64 6.45
CA SER A 35 0.11 9.79 7.64
C SER A 35 1.33 10.11 8.51
N PHE A 36 2.46 10.47 7.90
CA PHE A 36 3.67 10.86 8.63
C PHE A 36 3.66 12.32 9.05
N GLU A 37 3.26 13.23 8.15
CA GLU A 37 3.33 14.68 8.39
C GLU A 37 2.18 15.19 9.26
N GLU A 38 0.95 14.76 8.98
CA GLU A 38 -0.25 15.29 9.65
C GLU A 38 -0.67 14.43 10.84
N LEU A 39 -0.67 13.10 10.68
CA LEU A 39 -1.09 12.17 11.75
C LEU A 39 0.07 11.84 12.72
N GLY A 40 1.31 12.14 12.34
CA GLY A 40 2.50 11.85 13.14
C GLY A 40 2.65 10.37 13.47
N LEU A 41 2.26 9.49 12.54
CA LEU A 41 2.41 8.05 12.68
C LEU A 41 3.88 7.64 12.63
N TYR A 42 4.27 6.61 13.38
CA TYR A 42 5.68 6.20 13.48
C TYR A 42 6.01 5.00 12.60
N ARG A 43 4.99 4.22 12.24
CA ARG A 43 5.13 3.03 11.40
C ARG A 43 3.84 2.77 10.64
N ILE A 44 3.95 2.56 9.34
CA ILE A 44 2.85 2.15 8.49
C ILE A 44 3.24 0.84 7.82
N GLY A 45 2.42 -0.19 8.01
CA GLY A 45 2.53 -1.43 7.24
C GLY A 45 1.76 -1.28 5.94
N ALA A 46 2.32 -1.73 4.82
CA ALA A 46 1.61 -1.81 3.56
C ALA A 46 1.38 -3.28 3.23
N VAL A 47 0.13 -3.69 3.09
CA VAL A 47 -0.21 -4.99 2.52
C VAL A 47 -0.40 -4.77 1.03
N THR A 48 0.63 -5.10 0.26
CA THR A 48 0.53 -5.17 -1.18
C THR A 48 0.15 -6.61 -1.52
N TYR A 49 -0.89 -6.81 -2.33
CA TYR A 49 -1.14 -8.10 -2.97
C TYR A 49 -0.51 -8.05 -4.38
N PRO A 50 0.79 -8.38 -4.54
CA PRO A 50 1.43 -8.51 -5.84
C PRO A 50 1.02 -9.81 -6.56
N GLU A 51 0.07 -10.58 -6.02
CA GLU A 51 -0.26 -11.97 -6.39
C GLU A 51 -1.00 -12.10 -7.73
N ASN A 52 -0.68 -11.24 -8.68
CA ASN A 52 -1.15 -11.37 -10.05
C ASN A 52 -0.15 -10.75 -11.07
N ILE A 53 1.14 -10.80 -10.74
CA ILE A 53 2.24 -10.51 -11.68
C ILE A 53 2.82 -11.79 -12.31
N ALA A 54 2.52 -13.02 -11.84
CA ALA A 54 3.25 -14.19 -12.36
C ALA A 54 2.56 -15.57 -12.36
N SER A 55 1.30 -15.75 -11.93
CA SER A 55 0.81 -17.12 -11.62
C SER A 55 -0.35 -17.68 -12.45
N SER A 56 -0.47 -17.36 -13.75
CA SER A 56 -1.36 -18.14 -14.64
C SER A 56 -0.90 -18.20 -16.11
N SER A 57 0.40 -18.33 -16.35
CA SER A 57 0.92 -18.71 -17.68
C SER A 57 1.91 -19.89 -17.60
N LEU A 58 1.63 -20.85 -16.72
CA LEU A 58 2.31 -22.16 -16.65
C LEU A 58 1.33 -23.29 -16.97
N LEU A 59 0.61 -23.13 -18.08
CA LEU A 59 -0.12 -24.20 -18.76
C LEU A 59 0.08 -24.03 -20.27
N ASN A 60 1.29 -24.36 -20.72
CA ASN A 60 1.55 -25.11 -21.94
C ASN A 60 3.00 -25.59 -21.98
#